data_AF-A0AAW6M7P1-F1
#
_entry.id   AF-A0AAW6M7P1-F1
#
_cell.length_a   1.000
_cell.length_b   1.000
_cell.length_c   1.000
_cell.angle_alpha   90.00
_cell.angle_beta   90.00
_cell.angle_gamma   90.00
#
_symmetry.space_group_name_H-M   'P 1'
#
loop_
_entity.id
_entity.type
_entity.pdbx_description
1 polymer ?
#
loop_
_entity_poly.entity_id
_entity_poly.type
_entity_poly.pdbx_seq_one_letter_code
_entity_poly.pdbx_strand_id
1 'polypeptide(L)' 'MSTFRSIEELVKILEREKELLKEMFAKRKSLSFRYDYALEMTEYKEARVRYLIDYGVIRDTGDFLEMEDLYLKFFED' A
#
# COMPACT_ATOMS: atom_id res chain seq x y z
N MET A 1 8.41 -5.45 -11.25
CA MET A 1 6.97 -5.37 -10.99
C MET A 1 6.43 -6.79 -11.00
N SER A 2 5.97 -7.24 -9.84
CA SER A 2 5.33 -8.54 -9.63
C SER A 2 3.84 -8.44 -9.97
N THR A 3 3.21 -9.56 -10.32
CA THR A 3 1.78 -9.63 -10.61
C THR A 3 1.12 -10.71 -9.76
N PHE A 4 -0.09 -10.45 -9.29
CA PHE A 4 -0.91 -11.47 -8.62
C PHE A 4 -1.26 -12.60 -9.58
N ARG A 5 -1.21 -13.84 -9.09
CA ARG A 5 -1.51 -15.06 -9.87
C ARG A 5 -2.96 -15.51 -9.71
N SER A 6 -3.67 -15.00 -8.71
CA SER A 6 -5.10 -15.25 -8.50
C SER A 6 -5.78 -14.12 -7.72
N ILE A 7 -7.11 -14.06 -7.80
CA ILE A 7 -7.93 -13.17 -6.96
C ILE A 7 -7.73 -13.50 -5.48
N GLU A 8 -7.58 -14.79 -5.13
CA GLU A 8 -7.33 -15.21 -3.75
C GLU A 8 -6.01 -14.67 -3.20
N GLU A 9 -4.95 -14.63 -4.02
CA GLU A 9 -3.67 -14.04 -3.63
C GLU A 9 -3.85 -12.53 -3.38
N LEU A 10 -4.48 -11.83 -4.31
CA LEU A 10 -4.78 -10.40 -4.17
C LEU A 10 -5.57 -10.11 -2.88
N VAL A 11 -6.71 -10.78 -2.69
CA VAL A 11 -7.61 -10.54 -1.56
C VAL A 11 -6.91 -10.86 -0.23
N LYS A 12 -6.15 -11.96 -0.14
CA LYS A 12 -5.42 -12.29 1.09
C LYS A 12 -4.41 -11.22 1.48
N ILE A 13 -3.73 -10.62 0.50
CA ILE A 13 -2.74 -9.57 0.76
C ILE A 13 -3.44 -8.28 1.18
N LEU A 14 -4.48 -7.86 0.44
CA LEU A 14 -5.25 -6.67 0.79
C LEU A 14 -5.88 -6.80 2.17
N GLU A 15 -6.41 -7.96 2.53
CA GLU A 15 -6.97 -8.24 3.85
C GLU A 15 -5.92 -8.17 4.95
N ARG A 16 -4.72 -8.71 4.70
CA ARG A 16 -3.62 -8.69 5.68
C ARG A 16 -3.10 -7.28 5.95
N GLU A 17 -3.01 -6.45 4.92
CA GLU A 17 -2.48 -5.08 5.01
C GLU A 17 -3.58 -4.00 5.09
N LYS A 18 -4.84 -4.40 5.32
CA LYS A 18 -6.00 -3.51 5.23
C LYS A 18 -5.90 -2.27 6.12
N GLU A 19 -5.32 -2.37 7.31
CA GLU A 19 -5.22 -1.24 8.23
C GLU A 19 -4.23 -0.19 7.72
N LEU A 20 -3.08 -0.62 7.19
CA LEU A 20 -2.15 0.27 6.50
C LEU A 20 -2.83 0.95 5.31
N LEU A 21 -3.50 0.17 4.45
CA LEU A 21 -4.16 0.70 3.25
C LEU A 21 -5.29 1.68 3.59
N LYS A 22 -6.06 1.42 4.65
CA LYS A 22 -7.09 2.34 5.15
C LYS A 22 -6.48 3.68 5.58
N GLU A 23 -5.41 3.66 6.36
CA GLU A 23 -4.75 4.90 6.81
C GLU A 23 -4.13 5.67 5.65
N MET A 24 -3.47 4.98 4.72
CA MET A 24 -2.95 5.61 3.49
C MET A 24 -4.07 6.25 2.68
N PHE A 25 -5.20 5.56 2.50
CA PHE A 25 -6.36 6.12 1.80
C PHE A 25 -6.96 7.32 2.54
N ALA A 26 -7.08 7.25 3.87
CA ALA A 26 -7.60 8.36 4.68
C ALA A 26 -6.72 9.62 4.55
N LYS A 27 -5.39 9.44 4.48
CA LYS A 27 -4.40 10.53 4.40
C LYS A 27 -3.99 10.90 2.96
N ARG A 28 -4.60 10.29 1.94
CA ARG A 28 -4.20 10.46 0.52
C ARG A 28 -4.15 11.93 0.03
N LYS A 29 -4.95 12.82 0.62
CA LYS A 29 -5.02 14.25 0.25
C LYS A 29 -4.16 15.17 1.12
N SER A 30 -3.60 14.67 2.22
CA SER A 30 -2.85 15.46 3.20
C SER A 30 -1.32 15.28 3.12
N LEU A 31 -0.85 14.46 2.17
CA LEU A 31 0.54 14.23 1.74
C LEU A 31 1.63 14.30 2.81
N SER A 32 2.06 13.11 3.26
CA SER A 32 3.44 12.68 3.50
C SER A 32 3.41 11.36 4.30
N PHE A 33 2.93 10.26 3.69
CA PHE A 33 2.93 8.97 4.37
C PHE A 33 4.36 8.40 4.36
N ARG A 34 5.08 8.57 5.47
CA ARG A 34 6.49 8.19 5.55
C ARG A 34 6.67 6.68 5.71
N TYR A 35 7.82 6.19 5.25
CA TYR A 35 8.16 4.77 5.28
C TYR A 35 8.22 4.20 6.70
N ASP A 36 8.76 4.97 7.66
CA ASP A 36 8.81 4.61 9.09
C ASP A 36 7.41 4.35 9.66
N TYR A 37 6.44 5.18 9.30
CA TYR A 37 5.06 4.98 9.73
C TYR A 37 4.42 3.72 9.12
N ALA A 38 4.73 3.39 7.86
CA ALA A 38 4.30 2.12 7.26
C ALA A 38 4.91 0.91 7.96
N LEU A 39 6.17 1.01 8.39
CA LEU A 39 6.83 -0.04 9.17
C LEU A 39 6.14 -0.25 10.52
N GLU A 40 5.84 0.81 11.25
CA GLU A 40 5.12 0.72 12.53
C GLU A 40 3.80 -0.04 12.37
N MET A 41 3.03 0.27 11.32
CA MET A 41 1.75 -0.37 11.02
C MET A 41 1.86 -1.83 10.56
N THR A 42 3.03 -2.23 10.07
CA THR A 42 3.29 -3.59 9.58
C THR A 42 4.08 -4.45 10.57
N GLU A 43 4.13 -4.04 11.84
CA GLU A 43 4.92 -4.69 12.91
C GLU A 43 6.42 -4.72 12.58
N TYR A 44 6.92 -3.68 11.92
CA TYR A 44 8.31 -3.53 11.45
C TYR A 44 8.78 -4.62 10.48
N LYS A 45 7.85 -5.36 9.87
CA LYS A 45 8.17 -6.37 8.85
C LYS A 45 8.32 -5.69 7.49
N GLU A 46 9.52 -5.21 7.19
CA GLU A 46 9.86 -4.51 5.93
C GLU A 46 9.38 -5.25 4.67
N ALA A 47 9.48 -6.59 4.68
CA ALA A 47 9.02 -7.44 3.59
C ALA A 47 7.54 -7.22 3.21
N ARG A 48 6.69 -6.78 4.16
CA ARG A 48 5.26 -6.50 3.90
C ARG A 48 5.09 -5.23 3.08
N VAL A 49 5.79 -4.16 3.45
CA VAL A 49 5.78 -2.89 2.70
C VAL A 49 6.40 -3.10 1.33
N ARG A 50 7.55 -3.79 1.26
CA ARG A 50 8.22 -4.15 0.01
C ARG A 50 7.30 -4.93 -0.92
N TYR A 51 6.56 -5.90 -0.39
CA TYR A 51 5.60 -6.68 -1.16
C TYR A 51 4.50 -5.81 -1.78
N LEU A 52 3.94 -4.85 -1.03
CA LEU A 52 2.93 -3.92 -1.56
C LEU A 52 3.49 -3.04 -2.67
N ILE A 53 4.77 -2.64 -2.57
CA ILE A 53 5.47 -1.88 -3.63
C ILE A 53 5.68 -2.76 -4.86
N ASP A 54 6.25 -3.95 -4.67
CA ASP A 54 6.62 -4.85 -5.77
C ASP A 54 5.39 -5.27 -6.60
N TYR A 55 4.23 -5.43 -5.96
CA TYR A 55 2.96 -5.79 -6.59
C TYR A 55 2.12 -4.59 -7.06
N GLY A 56 2.65 -3.36 -6.96
CA GLY A 56 1.99 -2.17 -7.47
C GLY A 56 0.69 -1.84 -6.73
N VAL A 57 0.64 -2.07 -5.42
CA VAL A 57 -0.45 -1.60 -4.54
C VAL A 57 -0.16 -0.18 -4.04
N ILE A 58 1.11 0.05 -3.69
CA ILE A 58 1.64 1.34 -3.26
C ILE A 58 2.90 1.66 -4.07
N ARG A 59 3.25 2.94 -4.18
CA ARG A 59 4.48 3.41 -4.81
C ARG A 59 5.36 4.12 -3.80
N ASP A 60 6.67 3.93 -3.95
CA ASP A 60 7.70 4.66 -3.22
C ASP A 60 8.21 5.81 -4.11
N THR A 61 8.04 7.04 -3.64
CA THR A 61 8.49 8.26 -4.35
C THR A 61 9.89 8.70 -3.92
N GLY A 62 10.55 7.96 -3.02
CA GLY A 62 11.83 8.27 -2.40
C GLY A 62 11.66 8.95 -1.05
N ASP A 63 10.76 9.94 -0.96
CA ASP A 63 10.48 10.65 0.28
C ASP A 63 9.27 10.08 1.04
N PHE A 64 8.28 9.56 0.30
CA PHE A 64 7.00 9.09 0.85
C PHE A 64 6.48 7.86 0.11
N LEU A 65 5.51 7.20 0.76
CA LEU A 65 4.69 6.15 0.18
C LEU A 65 3.34 6.73 -0.23
N GLU A 66 2.85 6.31 -1.39
CA GLU A 66 1.55 6.71 -1.91
C GLU A 66 0.79 5.47 -2.41
N MET A 67 -0.54 5.53 -2.40
CA MET A 67 -1.33 4.51 -3.09
C MET A 67 -1.20 4.69 -4.60
N GLU A 68 -1.18 3.57 -5.33
CA GLU A 68 -1.13 3.61 -6.79
C GLU A 68 -2.40 4.22 -7.39
N ASP A 69 -2.24 4.99 -8.47
CA ASP A 69 -3.30 5.80 -9.08
C ASP A 69 -4.52 4.96 -9.48
N LEU A 70 -4.32 3.68 -9.83
CA LEU A 70 -5.39 2.73 -10.13
C LEU A 70 -6.39 2.63 -8.98
N TYR A 71 -5.92 2.54 -7.74
CA TYR A 71 -6.78 2.42 -6.57
C TYR A 71 -7.44 3.75 -6.24
N LEU A 72 -6.71 4.85 -6.39
CA LEU A 72 -7.28 6.19 -6.17
C LEU A 72 -8.45 6.43 -7.12
N LYS A 73 -8.27 6.17 -8.42
CA LYS A 73 -9.34 6.26 -9.43
C LYS A 73 -10.50 5.34 -9.11
N PHE A 74 -10.23 4.08 -8.75
CA PHE A 74 -11.28 3.12 -8.41
C PHE A 74 -12.21 3.60 -7.28
N PHE A 75 -11.70 4.36 -6.30
CA PHE A 75 -12.49 4.83 -5.16
C PHE A 75 -13.02 6.27 -5.30
N GLU A 76 -12.47 7.06 -6.22
CA GLU A 76 -12.81 8.49 -6.36
C GLU A 76 -13.47 8.88 -7.69
N ASP A 77 -13.42 8.03 -8.71
CA ASP A 77 -14.12 8.18 -9.99
C ASP A 77 -15.39 7.30 -10.05
#